data_AF-A0A803P4H1-F1
#
_entry.id   AF-A0A803P4H1-F1
#
_cell.length_a   1.000
_cell.length_b   1.000
_cell.length_c   1.000
_cell.angle_alpha   90.00
_cell.angle_beta   90.00
_cell.angle_gamma   90.00
#
_symmetry.space_group_name_H-M   'P 1'
#
loop_
_entity.id
_entity.type
_entity.pdbx_description
1 polymer ?
#
loop_
_entity_poly.entity_id
_entity_poly.type
_entity_poly.pdbx_seq_one_letter_code
_entity_poly.pdbx_strand_id
1 'polypeptide(L)'
;MFQSIVKHSERFDLERVPAVVELCWQAGADPNHQCSLTNTPDSNGNSCVADADGVEYMSIQELKSIAKTTLHAWETLREGVQRLLLVYPAKVCKHCSEVHIGPSGHLARNCGVFKYESWRGTHIWKKAEVNDLVPPKIVWRRRPQDPPVLLNEGSDFYGHAPAVVDLCTKTGIIAPTKYNCMMKIQGLSRPMQFKD
;
A
#
# COMPACT_ATOMS: atom_id res chain seq x y z
N MET A 1 -26.15 -2.99 -21.90
CA MET A 1 -27.11 -2.28 -21.02
C MET A 1 -26.44 -1.01 -20.53
N PHE A 2 -27.07 0.15 -20.70
CA PHE A 2 -26.59 1.40 -20.13
C PHE A 2 -26.88 1.38 -18.62
N GLN A 3 -25.86 1.57 -17.79
CA GLN A 3 -26.05 1.69 -16.34
C GLN A 3 -26.85 2.97 -16.06
N SER A 4 -27.89 2.89 -15.23
CA SER A 4 -28.67 4.06 -14.79
C SER A 4 -27.83 4.95 -13.88
N ILE A 5 -28.15 6.25 -13.84
CA ILE A 5 -27.50 7.19 -12.93
C ILE A 5 -27.89 6.82 -11.49
N VAL A 6 -26.90 6.42 -10.68
CA VAL A 6 -27.07 6.26 -9.22
C VAL A 6 -27.30 7.65 -8.62
N LYS A 7 -28.43 7.85 -7.93
CA LYS A 7 -28.76 9.13 -7.31
C LYS A 7 -27.84 9.40 -6.11
N HIS A 8 -27.66 10.68 -5.76
CA HIS A 8 -26.81 11.07 -4.62
C HIS A 8 -27.24 10.43 -3.29
N SER A 9 -28.55 10.21 -3.09
CA SER A 9 -29.09 9.55 -1.90
C SER A 9 -28.70 8.06 -1.85
N GLU A 10 -28.78 7.38 -2.99
CA GLU A 10 -28.54 5.93 -3.12
C GLU A 10 -27.06 5.54 -2.89
N ARG A 11 -26.14 6.51 -2.82
CA ARG A 11 -24.69 6.24 -2.67
C ARG A 11 -24.31 5.69 -1.29
N PHE A 12 -25.14 5.95 -0.28
CA PHE A 12 -24.91 5.48 1.09
C PHE A 12 -25.62 4.15 1.36
N ASP A 13 -26.54 3.77 0.49
CA ASP A 13 -27.33 2.54 0.59
C ASP A 13 -26.57 1.33 -0.01
N LEU A 14 -25.41 1.58 -0.63
CA LEU A 14 -24.57 0.56 -1.25
C LEU A 14 -23.32 0.31 -0.41
N GLU A 15 -23.15 -0.93 0.02
CA GLU A 15 -21.95 -1.38 0.71
C GLU A 15 -20.71 -1.22 -0.19
N ARG A 16 -19.64 -0.64 0.36
CA ARG A 16 -18.39 -0.41 -0.37
C ARG A 16 -17.36 -1.46 0.04
N VAL A 17 -16.79 -2.13 -0.94
CA VAL A 17 -15.72 -3.12 -0.76
C VAL A 17 -14.38 -2.52 -1.25
N PRO A 18 -13.24 -2.84 -0.61
CA PRO A 18 -11.93 -2.42 -1.13
C PRO A 18 -11.71 -2.94 -2.56
N ALA A 19 -11.18 -2.11 -3.45
CA ALA A 19 -10.99 -2.44 -4.87
C ALA A 19 -10.20 -3.73 -5.12
N VAL A 20 -9.19 -4.01 -4.30
CA VAL A 20 -8.40 -5.25 -4.38
C VAL A 20 -9.25 -6.47 -3.99
N VAL A 21 -10.11 -6.34 -2.97
CA VAL A 21 -10.98 -7.43 -2.53
C VAL A 21 -12.03 -7.74 -3.60
N GLU A 22 -12.63 -6.71 -4.18
CA GLU A 22 -13.56 -6.86 -5.31
C GLU A 22 -12.89 -7.54 -6.51
N LEU A 23 -11.66 -7.14 -6.87
CA LEU A 23 -10.89 -7.80 -7.93
C LEU A 23 -10.65 -9.28 -7.64
N CYS A 24 -10.25 -9.61 -6.41
CA CYS A 24 -10.04 -11.00 -6.01
C CYS A 24 -11.34 -11.80 -6.09
N TRP A 25 -12.47 -11.24 -5.66
CA TRP A 25 -13.78 -11.88 -5.77
C TRP A 25 -14.15 -12.15 -7.23
N GLN A 26 -14.05 -11.16 -8.12
CA GLN A 26 -14.31 -11.38 -9.56
C GLN A 26 -13.39 -12.43 -10.20
N ALA A 27 -12.20 -12.63 -9.63
CA ALA A 27 -11.27 -13.70 -10.00
C ALA A 27 -11.60 -15.08 -9.42
N GLY A 28 -12.71 -15.21 -8.68
CA GLY A 28 -13.15 -16.45 -8.06
C GLY A 28 -12.53 -16.74 -6.69
N ALA A 29 -11.87 -15.76 -6.06
CA ALA A 29 -11.45 -15.91 -4.67
C ALA A 29 -12.68 -15.80 -3.76
N ASP A 30 -12.87 -16.77 -2.88
CA ASP A 30 -13.89 -16.71 -1.84
C ASP A 30 -13.28 -16.17 -0.54
N PRO A 31 -13.68 -14.99 -0.05
CA PRO A 31 -13.16 -14.43 1.20
C PRO A 31 -13.55 -15.25 2.44
N ASN A 32 -14.56 -16.12 2.35
CA ASN A 32 -14.99 -17.02 3.43
C ASN A 32 -14.29 -18.38 3.39
N HIS A 33 -13.56 -18.69 2.31
CA HIS A 33 -12.68 -19.85 2.30
C HIS A 33 -11.48 -19.55 3.20
N GLN A 34 -11.49 -20.18 4.37
CA GLN A 34 -10.43 -20.11 5.36
C GLN A 34 -9.13 -20.68 4.76
N CYS A 35 -8.32 -19.84 4.13
CA CYS A 35 -6.95 -20.20 3.77
C CYS A 35 -6.14 -20.24 5.06
N SER A 36 -6.10 -21.42 5.67
CA SER A 36 -5.16 -21.74 6.75
C SER A 36 -3.74 -21.56 6.23
N LEU A 37 -3.14 -20.39 6.44
CA LEU A 37 -1.69 -20.25 6.49
C LEU A 37 -1.19 -20.87 7.81
N THR A 38 -1.51 -22.15 8.06
CA THR A 38 -0.96 -22.92 9.17
C THR A 38 0.38 -23.48 8.72
N ASN A 39 1.44 -22.70 8.93
CA ASN A 39 2.76 -23.25 9.17
C ASN A 39 3.22 -22.77 10.55
N THR A 40 2.63 -23.36 11.59
CA THR A 40 3.23 -23.43 12.93
C THR A 40 3.00 -24.85 13.44
N PRO A 41 4.05 -25.66 13.67
CA PRO A 41 3.93 -26.89 14.42
C PRO A 41 3.74 -26.55 15.91
N ASP A 42 2.65 -27.08 16.46
CA ASP A 42 2.42 -27.60 17.81
C ASP A 42 2.72 -26.76 19.07
N SER A 43 1.62 -26.46 19.77
CA SER A 43 1.37 -26.68 21.21
C SER A 43 2.58 -26.94 22.12
N ASN A 44 2.82 -26.02 23.05
CA ASN A 44 3.01 -26.42 24.44
C ASN A 44 2.52 -25.31 25.37
N GLY A 45 1.49 -25.64 26.15
CA GLY A 45 0.89 -24.74 27.12
C GLY A 45 1.85 -24.45 28.27
N ASN A 46 1.93 -23.19 28.65
CA ASN A 46 2.19 -22.82 30.03
C ASN A 46 1.41 -21.56 30.36
N SER A 47 0.33 -21.74 31.12
CA SER A 47 -0.38 -20.67 31.81
C SER A 47 0.45 -20.27 33.03
N CYS A 48 0.82 -19.00 33.14
CA CYS A 48 1.14 -18.40 34.43
C CYS A 48 0.93 -16.88 34.43
N VAL A 49 -0.06 -16.49 35.26
CA VAL A 49 -0.19 -15.27 36.09
C VAL A 49 0.20 -13.90 35.53
N ALA A 50 -0.76 -12.98 35.68
CA ALA A 50 -0.62 -11.55 35.44
C ALA A 50 0.48 -10.93 36.30
N ASP A 51 1.33 -10.14 35.65
CA ASP A 51 2.01 -9.00 36.27
C ASP A 51 1.92 -7.79 35.33
N ALA A 52 1.72 -6.62 35.91
CA ALA A 52 1.53 -5.36 35.20
C ALA A 52 2.88 -4.80 34.73
N ASP A 53 2.89 -4.19 33.55
CA ASP A 53 4.01 -3.44 32.95
C ASP A 53 5.17 -4.27 32.36
N GLY A 54 4.84 -5.18 31.44
CA GLY A 54 5.81 -5.82 30.57
C GLY A 54 5.41 -5.63 29.11
N VAL A 55 5.94 -4.61 28.44
CA VAL A 55 5.95 -4.60 26.97
C VAL A 55 6.79 -5.80 26.55
N GLU A 56 6.14 -6.85 26.08
CA GLU A 56 6.79 -8.03 25.53
C GLU A 56 7.62 -7.57 24.31
N TYR A 57 8.92 -7.35 24.52
CA TYR A 57 9.84 -7.01 23.45
C TYR A 57 9.93 -8.23 22.54
N MET A 58 9.23 -8.18 21.40
CA MET A 58 9.49 -9.12 20.31
C MET A 58 11.00 -9.17 20.06
N SER A 59 11.56 -10.37 20.00
CA SER A 59 12.97 -10.54 19.73
C SER A 59 13.31 -9.96 18.35
N ILE A 60 14.56 -9.51 18.18
CA ILE A 60 15.05 -8.99 16.88
C ILE A 60 14.86 -10.04 15.77
N GLN A 61 14.91 -11.33 16.09
CA GLN A 61 14.71 -12.40 15.12
C GLN A 61 13.25 -12.54 14.69
N GLU A 62 12.31 -12.43 15.62
CA GLU A 62 10.87 -12.39 15.31
C GLU A 62 10.53 -11.17 14.45
N LEU A 63 11.05 -9.99 14.80
CA LEU A 63 10.88 -8.77 14.00
C LEU A 63 11.41 -8.94 12.57
N LYS A 64 12.59 -9.55 12.40
CA LYS A 64 13.15 -9.86 11.08
C LYS A 64 12.28 -10.86 10.32
N SER A 65 11.75 -11.88 10.98
CA SER A 65 10.85 -12.87 10.39
C SER A 65 9.56 -12.21 9.89
N ILE A 66 8.91 -11.39 10.74
CA ILE A 66 7.71 -10.62 10.39
C ILE A 66 8.00 -9.69 9.21
N ALA A 67 9.11 -8.96 9.24
CA ALA A 67 9.48 -8.03 8.17
C ALA A 67 9.72 -8.76 6.84
N LYS A 68 10.37 -9.93 6.87
CA LYS A 68 10.59 -10.75 5.67
C LYS A 68 9.27 -11.22 5.07
N THR A 69 8.37 -11.75 5.90
CA THR A 69 7.04 -12.22 5.47
C THR A 69 6.19 -11.06 4.95
N THR A 70 6.20 -9.92 5.63
CA THR A 70 5.48 -8.71 5.23
C THR A 70 5.96 -8.19 3.88
N LEU A 71 7.27 -8.11 3.69
CA LEU A 71 7.87 -7.67 2.43
C LEU A 71 7.53 -8.64 1.28
N HIS A 72 7.55 -9.95 1.53
CA HIS A 72 7.13 -10.95 0.54
C HIS A 72 5.65 -10.82 0.18
N ALA A 73 4.77 -10.62 1.18
CA ALA A 73 3.35 -10.40 0.96
C ALA A 73 3.08 -9.12 0.17
N TRP A 74 3.82 -8.03 0.46
CA TRP A 74 3.75 -6.78 -0.29
C TRP A 74 4.10 -6.96 -1.77
N GLU A 75 5.19 -7.67 -2.06
CA GLU A 75 5.62 -7.99 -3.41
C GLU A 75 4.57 -8.82 -4.15
N THR A 76 4.12 -9.90 -3.52
CA THR A 76 3.12 -10.83 -4.04
C THR A 76 1.79 -10.11 -4.34
N LEU A 77 1.33 -9.27 -3.41
CA LEU A 77 0.10 -8.49 -3.56
C LEU A 77 0.16 -7.58 -4.79
N ARG A 78 1.26 -6.84 -4.95
CA ARG A 78 1.42 -5.90 -6.07
C ARG A 78 1.49 -6.61 -7.41
N GLU A 79 2.22 -7.72 -7.48
CA GLU A 79 2.29 -8.55 -8.68
C GLU A 79 0.92 -9.18 -9.00
N GLY A 80 0.22 -9.71 -8.00
CA GLY A 80 -1.12 -10.27 -8.15
C GLY A 80 -2.11 -9.23 -8.70
N VAL A 81 -2.14 -8.03 -8.11
CA VAL A 81 -2.97 -6.91 -8.60
C VAL A 81 -2.61 -6.54 -10.03
N GLN A 82 -1.32 -6.49 -10.38
CA GLN A 82 -0.88 -6.24 -11.75
C GLN A 82 -1.46 -7.26 -12.73
N ARG A 83 -1.40 -8.55 -12.40
CA ARG A 83 -1.90 -9.64 -13.23
C ARG A 83 -3.42 -9.61 -13.33
N LEU A 84 -4.13 -9.35 -12.23
CA LEU A 84 -5.59 -9.24 -12.24
C LEU A 84 -6.07 -8.08 -13.12
N LEU A 85 -5.38 -6.94 -13.10
CA LEU A 85 -5.70 -5.79 -13.98
C LEU A 85 -5.49 -6.06 -15.48
N LEU A 86 -4.81 -7.15 -15.86
CA LEU A 86 -4.72 -7.60 -17.25
C LEU A 86 -6.00 -8.30 -17.74
N VAL A 87 -6.75 -8.91 -16.82
CA VAL A 87 -7.94 -9.73 -17.12
C VAL A 87 -9.23 -8.98 -16.76
N TYR A 88 -9.25 -8.31 -15.62
CA TYR A 88 -10.40 -7.60 -15.09
C TYR A 88 -10.19 -6.09 -15.26
N PRO A 89 -10.93 -5.45 -16.19
CA PRO A 89 -10.82 -4.00 -16.38
C PRO A 89 -11.20 -3.27 -15.09
N ALA A 90 -10.46 -2.22 -14.76
CA ALA A 90 -10.83 -1.32 -13.68
C ALA A 90 -10.61 0.14 -14.09
N LYS A 91 -11.41 1.02 -13.49
CA LYS A 91 -11.38 2.46 -13.69
C LYS A 91 -11.17 3.15 -12.35
N VAL A 92 -10.37 4.20 -12.34
CA VAL A 92 -10.23 5.07 -11.17
C VAL A 92 -10.59 6.50 -11.55
N CYS A 93 -11.13 7.24 -10.59
CA CYS A 93 -11.34 8.66 -10.77
C CYS A 93 -9.99 9.40 -10.71
N LYS A 94 -9.79 10.39 -11.58
CA LYS A 94 -8.58 11.22 -11.58
C LYS A 94 -8.48 12.16 -10.38
N HIS A 95 -9.60 12.43 -9.70
CA HIS A 95 -9.69 13.52 -8.72
C HIS A 95 -10.04 13.04 -7.30
N CYS A 96 -10.65 11.86 -7.14
CA CYS A 96 -10.91 11.28 -5.84
C CYS A 96 -10.44 9.82 -5.79
N SER A 97 -10.51 9.22 -4.61
CA SER A 97 -10.09 7.84 -4.34
C SER A 97 -11.10 6.77 -4.81
N GLU A 98 -12.04 7.12 -5.70
CA GLU A 98 -13.06 6.19 -6.15
C GLU A 98 -12.54 5.28 -7.26
N VAL A 99 -12.82 3.99 -7.11
CA VAL A 99 -12.39 2.91 -8.00
C VAL A 99 -13.62 2.10 -8.38
N HIS A 100 -13.72 1.77 -9.66
CA HIS A 100 -14.75 0.90 -10.21
C HIS A 100 -14.08 -0.31 -10.86
N ILE A 101 -14.44 -1.52 -10.44
CA ILE A 101 -13.98 -2.76 -11.08
C ILE A 101 -14.98 -3.12 -12.17
N GLY A 102 -14.61 -2.84 -13.42
CA GLY A 102 -15.44 -3.02 -14.60
C GLY A 102 -14.93 -2.25 -15.82
N PRO A 103 -15.45 -2.56 -17.02
CA PRO A 103 -15.01 -1.95 -18.28
C PRO A 103 -15.31 -0.45 -18.39
N SER A 104 -16.31 0.04 -17.66
CA SER A 104 -16.76 1.43 -17.67
C SER A 104 -17.08 1.87 -16.25
N GLY A 105 -16.62 3.06 -15.86
CA GLY A 105 -16.94 3.60 -14.53
C GLY A 105 -18.42 3.93 -14.38
N HIS A 106 -18.88 4.00 -13.13
CA HIS A 106 -20.28 4.31 -12.83
C HIS A 106 -20.65 5.77 -13.13
N LEU A 107 -21.95 6.02 -13.24
CA LEU A 107 -22.51 7.35 -13.52
C LEU A 107 -22.89 8.14 -12.26
N ALA A 108 -22.61 7.61 -11.06
CA ALA A 108 -22.86 8.34 -9.82
C ALA A 108 -22.14 9.70 -9.79
N ARG A 109 -22.86 10.73 -9.36
CA ARG A 109 -22.40 12.13 -9.33
C ARG A 109 -21.99 12.56 -7.92
N ASN A 110 -21.10 11.79 -7.31
CA ASN A 110 -20.66 11.94 -5.93
C ASN A 110 -19.16 12.24 -5.80
N CYS A 111 -18.47 12.63 -6.88
CA CYS A 111 -17.07 13.04 -6.81
C CYS A 111 -16.91 14.21 -5.83
N GLY A 112 -16.24 13.97 -4.70
CA GLY A 112 -16.12 14.92 -3.60
C GLY A 112 -15.43 16.24 -3.98
N VAL A 113 -14.56 16.21 -4.99
CA VAL A 113 -13.83 17.40 -5.48
C VAL A 113 -14.74 18.35 -6.27
N PHE A 114 -15.69 17.82 -7.03
CA PHE A 114 -16.53 18.62 -7.95
C PHE A 114 -17.96 18.83 -7.48
N LYS A 115 -18.23 18.63 -6.19
CA LYS A 115 -19.60 18.68 -5.65
C LYS A 115 -20.29 20.04 -5.91
N TYR A 116 -19.52 21.13 -5.97
CA TYR A 116 -20.02 22.51 -6.14
C TYR A 116 -19.58 23.17 -7.45
N GLU A 117 -18.87 22.45 -8.32
CA GLU A 117 -18.39 22.98 -9.60
C GLU A 117 -19.33 22.62 -10.76
N SER A 118 -19.04 23.18 -11.95
CA SER A 118 -19.79 22.98 -13.21
C SER A 118 -20.03 21.51 -13.56
N TRP A 119 -19.12 20.64 -13.11
CA TRP A 119 -19.11 19.20 -13.35
C TRP A 119 -20.09 18.40 -12.48
N ARG A 120 -20.80 19.07 -11.54
CA ARG A 120 -21.89 18.53 -10.73
C ARG A 120 -21.56 17.18 -10.08
N GLY A 121 -20.35 17.03 -9.54
CA GLY A 121 -19.91 15.80 -8.89
C GLY A 121 -19.65 14.60 -9.82
N THR A 122 -19.53 14.79 -11.13
CA THR A 122 -19.23 13.70 -12.07
C THR A 122 -17.78 13.21 -11.94
N HIS A 123 -17.56 11.91 -12.07
CA HIS A 123 -16.21 11.33 -12.09
C HIS A 123 -15.55 11.42 -13.46
N ILE A 124 -14.25 11.70 -13.46
CA ILE A 124 -13.41 11.61 -14.64
C ILE A 124 -12.61 10.32 -14.55
N TRP A 125 -13.07 9.30 -15.27
CA TRP A 125 -12.50 7.97 -15.24
C TRP A 125 -11.23 7.86 -16.08
N LYS A 126 -10.21 7.18 -15.55
CA LYS A 126 -9.06 6.67 -16.31
C LYS A 126 -8.91 5.17 -16.09
N LYS A 127 -8.10 4.50 -16.92
CA LYS A 127 -7.69 3.11 -16.68
C LYS A 127 -6.94 3.03 -15.35
N ALA A 128 -7.27 2.02 -14.54
CA ALA A 128 -6.59 1.76 -13.28
C ALA A 128 -5.21 1.14 -13.51
N GLU A 129 -4.26 1.54 -12.68
CA GLU A 129 -2.92 0.96 -12.58
C GLU A 129 -2.69 0.40 -11.17
N VAL A 130 -1.63 -0.39 -11.01
CA VAL A 130 -1.29 -1.03 -9.72
C VAL A 130 -1.16 0.00 -8.59
N ASN A 131 -0.58 1.16 -8.88
CA ASN A 131 -0.39 2.23 -7.90
C ASN A 131 -1.70 2.91 -7.47
N ASP A 132 -2.75 2.84 -8.29
CA ASP A 132 -4.04 3.41 -7.93
C ASP A 132 -4.75 2.54 -6.88
N LEU A 133 -4.53 1.22 -6.90
CA LEU A 133 -5.14 0.26 -5.98
C LEU A 133 -4.25 -0.05 -4.77
N VAL A 134 -2.95 -0.17 -5.00
CA VAL A 134 -1.93 -0.43 -3.99
C VAL A 134 -0.89 0.69 -4.09
N PRO A 135 -1.13 1.87 -3.51
CA PRO A 135 -0.18 2.97 -3.59
C PRO A 135 1.10 2.64 -2.81
N PRO A 136 2.31 2.90 -3.35
CA PRO A 136 3.56 2.56 -2.67
C PRO A 136 3.85 3.44 -1.44
N LYS A 137 3.14 4.57 -1.30
CA LYS A 137 3.32 5.56 -0.21
C LYS A 137 4.81 5.86 0.01
N ILE A 138 5.41 6.53 -0.96
CA ILE A 138 6.85 6.78 -0.98
C ILE A 138 7.27 7.63 0.23
N VAL A 139 8.31 7.20 0.92
CA VAL A 139 8.94 7.91 2.04
C VAL A 139 10.35 8.34 1.69
N TRP A 140 10.79 9.43 2.31
CA TRP A 140 12.20 9.79 2.38
C TRP A 140 12.94 8.83 3.29
N ARG A 141 14.01 8.23 2.78
CA ARG A 141 14.81 7.25 3.50
C ARG A 141 16.12 7.85 3.96
N ARG A 142 16.37 7.77 5.27
CA ARG A 142 17.67 8.08 5.89
C ARG A 142 18.62 6.90 5.70
N ARG A 143 19.74 7.12 5.04
CA ARG A 143 20.83 6.13 4.94
C ARG A 143 21.81 6.29 6.13
N PRO A 144 22.68 5.31 6.40
CA PRO A 144 23.65 5.41 7.49
C PRO A 144 24.52 6.67 7.44
N GLN A 145 24.86 7.13 6.22
CA GLN A 145 25.66 8.34 5.99
C GLN A 145 24.89 9.67 6.06
N ASP A 146 23.56 9.63 6.07
CA ASP A 146 22.73 10.83 6.06
C ASP A 146 22.57 11.40 7.49
N PRO A 147 22.25 12.70 7.64
CA PRO A 147 22.03 13.30 8.96
C PRO A 147 20.85 12.64 9.71
N PRO A 148 20.77 12.76 11.05
CA PRO A 148 19.66 12.23 11.85
C PRO A 148 18.28 12.74 11.40
N VAL A 149 18.21 14.01 10.98
CA VAL A 149 17.03 14.64 10.42
C VAL A 149 17.33 15.05 9.00
N LEU A 150 16.49 14.62 8.06
CA LEU A 150 16.64 14.93 6.64
C LEU A 150 16.21 16.39 6.40
N LEU A 151 17.17 17.21 5.97
CA LEU A 151 16.94 18.61 5.64
C LEU A 151 16.70 18.81 4.14
N ASN A 152 15.93 19.83 3.77
CA ASN A 152 15.55 20.09 2.38
C ASN A 152 16.76 20.26 1.45
N GLU A 153 17.87 20.83 1.95
CA GLU A 153 19.10 21.06 1.18
C GLU A 153 19.84 19.77 0.78
N GLY A 154 19.47 18.62 1.35
CA GLY A 154 20.00 17.32 0.99
C GLY A 154 19.03 16.43 0.20
N SER A 155 17.86 16.96 -0.17
CA SER A 155 16.79 16.21 -0.86
C SER A 155 17.28 15.51 -2.13
N ASP A 156 18.18 16.11 -2.90
CA ASP A 156 18.75 15.48 -4.10
C ASP A 156 19.69 14.30 -3.81
N PHE A 157 20.16 14.15 -2.58
CA PHE A 157 21.10 13.11 -2.17
C PHE A 157 20.40 11.92 -1.49
N TYR A 158 19.29 12.16 -0.80
CA TYR A 158 18.61 11.11 -0.05
C TYR A 158 17.92 10.08 -0.96
N GLY A 159 17.80 8.87 -0.43
CA GLY A 159 17.05 7.80 -1.05
C GLY A 159 15.56 7.93 -0.77
N HIS A 160 14.77 7.22 -1.57
CA HIS A 160 13.34 7.01 -1.35
C HIS A 160 13.05 5.51 -1.24
N ALA A 161 11.90 5.17 -0.68
CA ALA A 161 11.40 3.79 -0.70
C ALA A 161 9.88 3.78 -0.54
N PRO A 162 9.17 2.74 -1.02
CA PRO A 162 7.82 2.47 -0.56
C PRO A 162 7.79 2.33 0.96
N ALA A 163 6.76 2.86 1.63
CA ALA A 163 6.67 2.85 3.10
C ALA A 163 6.87 1.46 3.71
N VAL A 164 6.23 0.44 3.12
CA VAL A 164 6.35 -0.95 3.58
C VAL A 164 7.78 -1.48 3.44
N VAL A 165 8.47 -1.14 2.35
CA VAL A 165 9.84 -1.57 2.11
C VAL A 165 10.79 -0.89 3.10
N ASP A 166 10.65 0.42 3.32
CA ASP A 166 11.46 1.16 4.30
C ASP A 166 11.27 0.58 5.72
N LEU A 167 10.01 0.41 6.13
CA LEU A 167 9.65 -0.14 7.43
C LEU A 167 10.27 -1.52 7.66
N CYS A 168 10.15 -2.43 6.70
CA CYS A 168 10.70 -3.76 6.84
C CYS A 168 12.23 -3.72 6.93
N THR A 169 12.90 -2.92 6.09
CA THR A 169 14.38 -2.85 6.08
C THR A 169 15.00 -2.27 7.35
N LYS A 170 14.24 -1.49 8.14
CA LYS A 170 14.68 -0.98 9.45
C LYS A 170 14.94 -2.10 10.48
N THR A 171 14.37 -3.29 10.27
CA THR A 171 14.65 -4.48 11.09
C THR A 171 15.98 -5.16 10.75
N GLY A 172 16.71 -4.67 9.75
CA GLY A 172 17.98 -5.23 9.29
C GLY A 172 17.83 -6.31 8.20
N ILE A 173 16.64 -6.48 7.62
CA ILE A 173 16.50 -7.28 6.40
C ILE A 173 17.00 -6.49 5.17
N ILE A 174 17.44 -7.22 4.15
CA ILE A 174 17.93 -6.65 2.90
C ILE A 174 16.75 -6.39 1.96
N ALA A 175 16.69 -5.20 1.37
CA ALA A 175 15.67 -4.85 0.39
C ALA A 175 15.89 -5.60 -0.95
N PRO A 176 14.82 -5.91 -1.71
CA PRO A 176 14.95 -6.42 -3.07
C PRO A 176 15.71 -5.45 -3.97
N THR A 177 16.55 -5.99 -4.85
CA THR A 177 17.49 -5.21 -5.67
C THR A 177 16.82 -4.17 -6.57
N LYS A 178 15.57 -4.41 -7.00
CA LYS A 178 14.77 -3.46 -7.78
C LYS A 178 14.54 -2.12 -7.06
N TYR A 179 14.66 -2.08 -5.73
CA TYR A 179 14.55 -0.86 -4.94
C TYR A 179 15.88 -0.13 -4.74
N ASN A 180 17.02 -0.75 -5.04
CA ASN A 180 18.35 -0.20 -4.71
C ASN A 180 18.61 1.18 -5.32
N CYS A 181 18.21 1.38 -6.59
CA CYS A 181 18.36 2.67 -7.28
C CYS A 181 17.54 3.77 -6.59
N MET A 182 16.27 3.49 -6.31
CA MET A 182 15.38 4.42 -5.61
C MET A 182 15.89 4.73 -4.20
N MET A 183 16.39 3.71 -3.50
CA MET A 183 16.94 3.82 -2.15
C MET A 183 18.33 4.45 -2.08
N LYS A 184 18.99 4.68 -3.24
CA LYS A 184 20.35 5.23 -3.35
C LYS A 184 21.34 4.56 -2.39
N ILE A 185 21.33 3.22 -2.33
CA ILE A 185 22.18 2.45 -1.41
C ILE A 185 23.67 2.81 -1.56
N GLN A 186 24.11 3.03 -2.79
CA GLN A 186 25.48 3.47 -3.13
C GLN A 186 25.52 4.95 -3.59
N GLY A 187 24.47 5.71 -3.33
CA GLY A 187 24.42 7.12 -3.73
C GLY A 187 25.38 7.97 -2.91
N LEU A 188 25.92 9.03 -3.51
CA LEU A 188 26.81 9.96 -2.83
C LEU A 188 26.12 10.64 -1.64
N SER A 189 26.93 11.04 -0.66
CA SER A 189 26.51 11.93 0.42
C SER A 189 26.52 13.37 -0.08
N ARG A 190 25.73 14.23 0.57
CA ARG A 190 25.85 15.68 0.37
C ARG A 190 27.30 16.12 0.71
N PRO A 191 27.96 16.93 -0.13
CA PRO A 191 29.24 17.52 0.21
C PRO A 191 29.13 18.33 1.50
N MET A 192 30.03 18.13 2.45
CA MET A 192 30.12 18.99 3.62
C MET A 192 30.57 20.38 3.14
N GLN A 193 29.70 21.39 3.27
CA GLN A 193 30.15 22.76 3.11
C GLN A 193 30.92 23.13 4.37
N PHE A 194 32.24 23.17 4.27
CA PHE A 194 33.06 23.86 5.26
C PHE A 194 32.68 25.34 5.19
N LYS A 195 32.18 25.88 6.30
CA LYS A 195 32.08 27.33 6.48
C LYS A 195 33.43 27.78 7.01
N ASP A 196 34.15 28.55 6.21
CA ASP A 196 35.31 29.34 6.66
C ASP A 196 34.88 30.43 7.63
#